data_AF-A0A935Y5P1-F1
#
_entry.id   AF-A0A935Y5P1-F1
#
_cell.length_a   1.000
_cell.length_b   1.000
_cell.length_c   1.000
_cell.angle_alpha   90.00
_cell.angle_beta   90.00
_cell.angle_gamma   90.00
#
_symmetry.space_group_name_H-M   'P 1'
#
loop_
_entity.id
_entity.type
_entity.pdbx_description
1 polymer ?
#
loop_
_entity_poly.entity_id
_entity_poly.type
_entity_poly.pdbx_seq_one_letter_code
_entity_poly.pdbx_strand_id
1 'polypeptide(L)'
;MRSSRVLEKECHRNIEVMWLLKELAPDHNTISNFRRDNEKAIRKVFQYTVSIAKMFDLIGGKLIAGDSTKLRAQNSKKNNYNPKKIERHLAYIDNKLNEYNEALENADVDK
;
A
#
# COMPACT_ATOMS: atom_id res chain seq x y z
N MET A 1 -11.10 1.35 -3.99
CA MET A 1 -11.99 2.52 -4.15
C MET A 1 -11.19 3.78 -3.87
N ARG A 2 -11.18 4.75 -4.78
CA ARG A 2 -10.36 5.97 -4.63
C ARG A 2 -11.15 7.14 -4.05
N SER A 3 -12.39 7.34 -4.50
CA SER A 3 -13.27 8.41 -4.03
C SER A 3 -13.82 8.18 -2.61
N SER A 4 -13.75 9.22 -1.78
CA SER A 4 -14.31 9.29 -0.42
C SER A 4 -15.84 9.22 -0.43
N ARG A 5 -16.52 9.70 -1.49
CA ARG A 5 -17.98 9.55 -1.67
C ARG A 5 -18.40 8.09 -1.92
N VAL A 6 -17.56 7.32 -2.61
CA VAL A 6 -17.80 5.88 -2.79
C VAL A 6 -17.64 5.17 -1.45
N LEU A 7 -16.63 5.55 -0.66
CA LEU A 7 -16.46 5.01 0.69
C LEU A 7 -17.63 5.34 1.62
N GLU A 8 -18.14 6.57 1.58
CA GLU A 8 -19.35 6.96 2.32
C GLU A 8 -20.53 6.03 1.97
N LYS A 9 -20.76 5.77 0.67
CA LYS A 9 -21.78 4.82 0.22
C LYS A 9 -21.53 3.39 0.73
N GLU A 10 -20.27 2.95 0.79
CA GLU A 10 -19.94 1.63 1.35
C GLU A 10 -20.26 1.52 2.84
N CYS A 11 -20.12 2.60 3.60
CA CYS A 11 -20.43 2.61 5.03
C CYS A 11 -21.90 2.29 5.32
N HIS A 12 -22.78 2.41 4.33
CA HIS A 12 -24.21 2.10 4.46
C HIS A 12 -24.64 0.77 3.83
N ARG A 13 -23.85 0.18 2.93
CA ARG A 13 -24.27 -0.98 2.12
C ARG A 13 -23.40 -2.21 2.29
N ASN A 14 -22.12 -2.02 2.61
CA ASN A 14 -21.19 -3.13 2.77
C ASN A 14 -21.15 -3.54 4.24
N ILE A 15 -21.57 -4.78 4.51
CA ILE A 15 -21.65 -5.35 5.87
C ILE A 15 -20.26 -5.41 6.53
N GLU A 16 -19.20 -5.70 5.78
CA GLU A 16 -17.83 -5.71 6.31
C GLU A 16 -17.38 -4.32 6.75
N VAL A 17 -17.73 -3.28 5.97
CA VAL A 17 -17.41 -1.88 6.30
C VAL A 17 -18.21 -1.41 7.51
N MET A 18 -19.50 -1.73 7.56
CA MET A 18 -20.34 -1.46 8.73
C MET A 18 -19.77 -2.11 10.00
N TRP A 19 -19.37 -3.38 9.91
CA TRP A 19 -18.75 -4.09 11.03
C TRP A 19 -17.42 -3.44 11.46
N LEU A 20 -16.54 -3.11 10.51
CA LEU A 20 -15.24 -2.48 10.79
C LEU A 20 -15.38 -1.12 11.47
N LEU A 21 -16.37 -0.33 11.04
CA LEU A 21 -16.65 1.00 11.57
C LEU A 21 -17.59 1.00 12.78
N LYS A 22 -18.05 -0.18 13.23
CA LYS A 22 -19.05 -0.31 14.30
C LYS A 22 -20.31 0.52 14.02
N GLU A 23 -20.81 0.38 12.80
CA GLU A 23 -21.99 1.08 12.24
C GLU A 23 -21.85 2.61 12.14
N LEU A 24 -20.65 3.17 12.33
CA LEU A 24 -20.40 4.57 12.01
C LEU A 24 -20.43 4.76 10.49
N ALA A 25 -21.15 5.80 10.05
CA ALA A 25 -21.21 6.22 8.66
C ALA A 25 -20.71 7.68 8.52
N PRO A 26 -19.38 7.90 8.50
CA PRO A 26 -18.82 9.23 8.30
C PRO A 26 -19.12 9.74 6.89
N ASP A 27 -19.38 11.04 6.77
CA ASP A 27 -19.57 11.67 5.46
C ASP A 27 -18.25 11.72 4.66
N HIS A 28 -18.34 11.92 3.34
CA HIS A 28 -17.15 11.99 2.48
C HIS A 28 -16.16 13.07 2.91
N ASN A 29 -16.63 14.18 3.48
CA ASN A 29 -15.76 15.24 3.98
C ASN A 29 -14.92 14.76 5.17
N THR A 30 -15.54 14.06 6.12
CA THR A 30 -14.83 13.46 7.26
C THR A 30 -13.81 12.43 6.78
N ILE A 31 -14.16 11.59 5.81
CA ILE A 31 -13.24 10.60 5.22
C ILE A 31 -12.07 11.27 4.51
N SER A 32 -12.33 12.28 3.69
CA SER A 32 -11.31 13.01 2.93
C SER A 32 -10.36 13.78 3.87
N ASN A 33 -10.90 14.49 4.86
CA ASN A 33 -10.11 15.15 5.91
C ASN A 33 -9.25 14.15 6.68
N PHE A 34 -9.82 13.03 7.11
CA PHE A 34 -9.06 11.98 7.81
C PHE A 34 -7.87 11.49 6.98
N ARG A 35 -8.06 11.27 5.67
CA ARG A 35 -6.99 10.84 4.76
C ARG A 35 -5.89 11.88 4.62
N ARG A 36 -6.26 13.15 4.44
CA ARG A 36 -5.31 14.26 4.31
C ARG A 36 -4.50 14.46 5.59
N ASP A 37 -5.16 14.44 6.74
CA ASP A 37 -4.54 14.74 8.03
C ASP A 37 -3.65 13.57 8.52
N ASN A 38 -3.90 12.35 8.04
CA ASN A 38 -3.22 11.12 8.49
C ASN A 38 -2.41 10.40 7.39
N GLU A 39 -2.01 11.09 6.32
CA GLU A 39 -1.32 10.49 5.17
C GLU A 39 -0.12 9.60 5.57
N LYS A 40 0.72 10.10 6.48
CA LYS A 40 1.91 9.37 6.98
C LYS A 40 1.54 8.10 7.75
N ALA A 41 0.46 8.14 8.53
CA ALA A 41 -0.01 6.99 9.30
C ALA A 41 -0.61 5.92 8.37
N ILE A 42 -1.41 6.34 7.39
CA ILE A 42 -1.97 5.44 6.36
C ILE A 42 -0.86 4.74 5.59
N ARG A 43 0.20 5.46 5.20
CA ARG A 43 1.39 4.90 4.54
C ARG A 43 2.06 3.82 5.40
N LYS A 44 2.23 4.08 6.70
CA LYS A 44 2.81 3.10 7.63
C LYS A 44 1.91 1.86 7.79
N VAL A 45 0.60 2.05 7.97
CA VAL A 45 -0.35 0.94 8.09
C VAL A 45 -0.27 0.05 6.84
N PHE A 46 -0.23 0.64 5.65
CA PHE A 46 -0.08 -0.11 4.40
C PHE A 46 1.23 -0.93 4.37
N GLN A 47 2.37 -0.34 4.76
CA GLN A 47 3.65 -1.04 4.87
C GLN A 47 3.58 -2.24 5.83
N TYR A 48 2.91 -2.07 6.98
CA TYR A 48 2.70 -3.17 7.93
C TYR A 48 1.78 -4.24 7.36
N THR A 49 0.69 -3.89 6.69
CA THR A 49 -0.21 -4.86 6.05
C THR A 49 0.52 -5.69 5.01
N VAL A 50 1.36 -5.08 4.18
CA VAL A 50 2.21 -5.81 3.21
C VAL A 50 3.22 -6.71 3.93
N SER A 51 3.82 -6.24 5.01
CA SER A 51 4.78 -7.02 5.81
C SER A 51 4.12 -8.24 6.46
N ILE A 52 2.91 -8.08 6.98
CA ILE A 52 2.09 -9.17 7.54
C ILE A 52 1.73 -10.17 6.45
N ALA A 53 1.25 -9.70 5.29
CA ALA A 53 0.89 -10.56 4.18
C ALA A 53 2.12 -11.33 3.63
N LYS A 54 3.31 -10.75 3.69
CA LYS A 54 4.57 -11.45 3.41
C LYS A 54 4.91 -12.49 4.48
N MET A 55 4.70 -12.19 5.76
CA MET A 55 4.95 -13.12 6.87
C MET A 55 4.05 -14.36 6.79
N PHE A 56 2.81 -14.20 6.31
CA PHE A 56 1.86 -15.29 6.11
C PHE A 56 1.97 -15.94 4.71
N ASP A 57 3.00 -15.63 3.93
CA ASP A 57 3.18 -16.11 2.55
C ASP A 57 1.97 -15.88 1.62
N LEU A 58 1.13 -14.89 1.92
CA LEU A 58 -0.04 -14.49 1.12
C LEU A 58 0.38 -13.68 -0.13
N ILE A 59 1.55 -13.07 -0.07
CA ILE A 59 2.16 -12.37 -1.20
C ILE A 59 3.44 -13.12 -1.56
N GLY A 60 3.47 -13.66 -2.77
CA GLY A 60 4.55 -14.52 -3.23
C GLY A 60 5.91 -13.82 -3.25
N GLY A 61 6.89 -14.46 -2.61
CA GLY A 61 8.30 -14.34 -2.93
C GLY A 61 8.77 -15.67 -3.51
N LYS A 62 9.56 -15.67 -4.59
CA LYS A 62 10.17 -16.91 -5.06
C LYS A 62 11.26 -17.33 -4.06
N LEU A 63 10.92 -18.20 -3.12
CA LEU A 63 11.90 -18.84 -2.24
C LEU A 63 12.77 -19.76 -3.09
N ILE A 64 14.02 -19.35 -3.37
CA ILE A 64 15.03 -20.22 -3.95
C ILE A 64 15.82 -20.81 -2.78
N ALA A 65 15.28 -21.85 -2.16
CA ALA A 65 16.02 -22.68 -1.22
C ALA A 65 16.70 -23.82 -2.00
N GLY A 66 18.03 -23.85 -1.99
CA GLY A 66 18.82 -24.92 -2.59
C GLY A 66 19.63 -25.62 -1.50
N ASP A 67 19.18 -26.80 -1.07
CA ASP A 67 20.03 -27.69 -0.28
C ASP A 67 21.12 -28.24 -1.20
N SER A 68 22.37 -28.13 -0.76
CA SER A 68 23.54 -28.75 -1.39
C SER A 68 23.89 -28.33 -2.83
N THR A 69 23.38 -27.20 -3.34
CA THR A 69 23.75 -26.68 -4.68
C THR A 69 24.85 -25.61 -4.65
N LYS A 70 25.96 -25.84 -5.36
CA LYS A 70 26.96 -24.79 -5.68
C LYS A 70 26.33 -23.76 -6.63
N LEU A 71 25.76 -22.70 -6.08
CA LEU A 71 25.25 -21.58 -6.85
C LEU A 71 26.43 -20.80 -7.47
N ARG A 72 26.49 -20.75 -8.80
CA ARG A 72 27.33 -19.78 -9.50
C ARG A 72 26.86 -18.38 -9.07
N ALA A 73 27.80 -17.51 -8.68
CA ALA A 73 27.48 -16.15 -8.29
C ALA A 73 26.66 -15.45 -9.38
N GLN A 74 25.39 -15.17 -9.11
CA GLN A 74 24.49 -14.49 -10.03
C GLN A 74 24.72 -12.97 -9.92
N ASN A 75 25.96 -12.56 -10.19
CA ASN A 75 26.44 -11.18 -10.05
C ASN A 75 26.23 -10.37 -11.34
N SER A 76 25.09 -10.54 -12.01
CA SER A 76 24.78 -9.63 -13.12
C SER A 76 24.57 -8.23 -12.54
N LYS A 77 24.95 -7.18 -13.27
CA LYS A 77 24.70 -5.78 -12.85
C LYS A 77 23.23 -5.53 -12.45
N LYS A 78 22.29 -6.31 -13.00
CA LYS A 78 20.87 -6.28 -12.65
C LYS A 78 20.55 -6.88 -11.28
N ASN A 79 21.28 -7.88 -10.81
CA ASN A 79 21.05 -8.53 -9.50
C ASN A 79 22.05 -8.16 -8.40
N ASN A 80 23.04 -7.31 -8.70
CA ASN A 80 23.86 -6.65 -7.69
C ASN A 80 23.12 -5.44 -7.11
N TYR A 81 22.97 -5.37 -5.78
CA TYR A 81 22.41 -4.24 -5.06
C TYR A 81 23.53 -3.52 -4.31
N ASN A 82 23.74 -2.25 -4.66
CA ASN A 82 24.60 -1.33 -3.93
C ASN A 82 23.74 -0.28 -3.20
N PRO A 83 24.29 0.45 -2.21
CA PRO A 83 23.53 1.45 -1.45
C PRO A 83 22.78 2.44 -2.35
N LYS A 84 23.43 2.95 -3.40
CA LYS A 84 22.84 3.86 -4.39
C LYS A 84 21.64 3.26 -5.13
N LYS A 85 21.64 1.96 -5.41
CA LYS A 85 20.52 1.27 -6.05
C LYS A 85 19.37 1.05 -5.08
N ILE A 86 19.67 0.76 -3.81
CA ILE A 86 18.66 0.69 -2.75
C ILE A 86 17.96 2.05 -2.59
N GLU A 87 18.72 3.14 -2.49
CA GLU A 87 18.18 4.51 -2.44
C GLU A 87 17.28 4.83 -3.63
N ARG A 88 17.70 4.46 -4.86
CA ARG A 88 16.86 4.63 -6.06
C ARG A 88 15.56 3.83 -5.99
N HIS A 89 15.60 2.61 -5.47
CA HIS A 89 14.39 1.81 -5.31
C HIS A 89 13.46 2.40 -4.26
N LEU A 90 13.99 2.90 -3.14
CA LEU A 90 13.20 3.62 -2.13
C LEU A 90 12.54 4.85 -2.73
N ALA A 91 13.30 5.69 -3.44
CA ALA A 91 12.77 6.87 -4.11
C ALA A 91 11.69 6.53 -5.16
N TYR A 92 11.86 5.44 -5.90
CA TYR A 92 10.85 4.96 -6.84
C TYR A 92 9.55 4.55 -6.13
N ILE A 93 9.66 3.82 -5.02
CA ILE A 93 8.51 3.41 -4.20
C ILE A 93 7.81 4.64 -3.63
N ASP A 94 8.56 5.61 -3.10
CA ASP A 94 8.00 6.84 -2.56
C ASP A 94 7.27 7.67 -3.63
N ASN A 95 7.84 7.78 -4.83
CA ASN A 95 7.16 8.42 -5.96
C ASN A 95 5.86 7.71 -6.33
N LYS A 96 5.84 6.37 -6.35
CA LYS A 96 4.61 5.61 -6.61
C LYS A 96 3.54 5.80 -5.55
N LEU A 97 3.94 5.95 -4.29
CA LEU A 97 3.01 6.28 -3.22
C LEU A 97 2.45 7.70 -3.38
N ASN A 98 3.28 8.65 -3.82
CA ASN A 98 2.83 10.02 -4.06
C ASN A 98 1.85 10.11 -5.25
N GLU A 99 2.17 9.46 -6.39
CA GLU A 99 1.25 9.34 -7.52
C GLU A 99 -0.11 8.76 -7.10
N TYR A 100 -0.10 7.78 -6.19
CA TYR A 100 -1.32 7.19 -5.68
C TYR A 100 -2.12 8.18 -4.81
N ASN A 101 -1.45 8.97 -3.97
CA ASN A 101 -2.11 10.00 -3.16
C ASN A 101 -2.70 11.11 -4.02
N GLU A 102 -1.99 11.58 -5.04
CA GLU A 102 -2.54 12.53 -6.02
C GLU A 102 -3.78 11.95 -6.73
N ALA A 103 -3.77 10.66 -7.06
CA ALA A 103 -4.93 10.01 -7.64
C ALA A 103 -6.12 9.89 -6.67
N LEU A 104 -5.89 9.87 -5.35
CA LEU A 104 -6.96 9.94 -4.35
C LEU A 104 -7.54 11.35 -4.27
N GLU A 105 -6.69 12.38 -4.25
CA GLU A 105 -7.12 13.78 -4.21
C GLU A 105 -7.95 14.15 -5.44
N ASN A 106 -7.47 13.81 -6.65
CA ASN A 106 -8.21 14.05 -7.89
C ASN A 106 -9.57 13.33 -7.91
N ALA A 107 -9.65 12.12 -7.35
CA ALA A 107 -10.90 11.36 -7.27
C ALA A 107 -11.92 11.93 -6.27
N ASP A 108 -11.51 12.85 -5.40
CA ASP A 108 -12.38 13.58 -4.48
C ASP A 108 -12.82 14.94 -5.06
N VAL A 109 -12.01 15.53 -5.95
CA VAL A 109 -12.31 16.79 -6.67
C VAL A 109 -13.30 16.59 -7.82
N ASP A 110 -13.25 15.44 -8.51
CA ASP A 110 -14.14 15.19 -9.65
C ASP A 110 -15.59 14.84 -9.22
N LYS A 111 -16.50 15.76 -9.56
CA LYS A 111 -17.98 15.79 -9.48
C LYS A 111 -18.62 16.36 -8.22
#